data_AF-A0A3M0SN81-F1
#
_entry.id   AF-A0A3M0SN81-F1
#
_cell.length_a   1.000
_cell.length_b   1.000
_cell.length_c   1.000
_cell.angle_alpha   90.00
_cell.angle_beta   90.00
_cell.angle_gamma   90.00
#
_symmetry.space_group_name_H-M   'P 1'
#
loop_
_entity.id
_entity.type
_entity.pdbx_description
1 polymer ?
#
loop_
_entity_poly.entity_id
_entity_poly.type
_entity_poly.pdbx_seq_one_letter_code
_entity_poly.pdbx_strand_id
1 'polypeptide(L)'
;MNLEVLKTEFKYLRDKIIEKQYEHLDPMQRKAVLNGENNCIVIACPGAGKTQTIINRVDYLCRFGPIYNTDYVPNCLKTDDLQIMKKYLNDNSFKDVTAVNKIEHLLNSNKINPQNIVVITFTRAAALNMKNRYISIGNKEKSPFFGTFHSLFYNILKKHNKEINIIDP
;
A
#
# COMPACT_ATOMS: atom_id res chain seq x y z
N MET A 1 2.47 -21.67 24.46
CA MET A 1 2.77 -20.22 24.45
C MET A 1 1.52 -19.48 24.91
N ASN A 2 1.64 -18.50 25.82
CA ASN A 2 0.48 -17.69 26.25
C ASN A 2 -0.01 -16.79 25.09
N LEU A 3 -1.31 -16.51 25.03
CA LEU A 3 -1.95 -15.69 23.99
C LEU A 3 -1.32 -14.29 23.87
N GLU A 4 -0.92 -13.69 25.00
CA GLU A 4 -0.26 -12.37 24.99
C GLU A 4 1.14 -12.41 24.36
N VAL A 5 1.87 -13.51 24.57
CA VAL A 5 3.18 -13.72 23.91
C VAL A 5 2.98 -13.93 22.41
N LEU A 6 1.97 -14.71 22.02
CA LEU A 6 1.59 -14.94 20.61
C LEU A 6 1.29 -13.64 19.87
N LYS A 7 0.45 -12.78 20.45
CA LYS A 7 0.10 -11.48 19.88
C LYS A 7 1.32 -10.56 19.77
N THR A 8 2.13 -10.49 20.82
CA THR A 8 3.33 -9.63 20.85
C THR A 8 4.32 -10.04 19.77
N GLU A 9 4.57 -11.35 19.65
CA GLU A 9 5.48 -11.89 18.65
C GLU A 9 4.94 -11.72 17.22
N PHE A 10 3.64 -11.89 17.01
CA PHE A 10 3.02 -11.56 15.72
C PHE A 10 3.23 -10.10 15.34
N LYS A 11 2.96 -9.14 16.24
CA LYS A 11 3.14 -7.71 15.96
C LYS A 11 4.58 -7.40 15.55
N TYR A 12 5.56 -7.98 16.25
CA TYR A 12 6.97 -7.85 15.91
C TYR A 12 7.30 -8.39 14.51
N LEU A 13 6.88 -9.62 14.20
CA LEU A 13 7.15 -10.24 12.90
C LEU A 13 6.43 -9.53 11.75
N ARG A 14 5.17 -9.11 11.97
CA ARG A 14 4.37 -8.31 11.03
C ARG A 14 5.13 -7.05 10.63
N ASP A 15 5.58 -6.26 11.60
CA ASP A 15 6.26 -5.00 11.34
C ASP A 15 7.60 -5.22 10.63
N LYS A 16 8.33 -6.28 10.97
CA LYS A 16 9.57 -6.67 10.26
C LYS A 16 9.33 -7.07 8.80
N ILE A 17 8.27 -7.81 8.52
CA ILE A 17 7.91 -8.21 7.15
C ILE A 17 7.52 -6.99 6.32
N ILE A 18 6.70 -6.10 6.88
CA ILE A 18 6.31 -4.86 6.21
C ILE A 18 7.53 -3.97 5.95
N GLU A 19 8.44 -3.82 6.93
CA GLU A 19 9.69 -3.07 6.75
C GLU A 19 10.55 -3.64 5.62
N LYS A 20 10.72 -4.97 5.58
CA LYS A 20 11.47 -5.68 4.54
C LYS A 20 10.92 -5.38 3.15
N GLN A 21 9.59 -5.31 2.99
CA GLN A 21 8.95 -5.01 1.70
C GLN A 21 9.31 -3.60 1.15
N TYR A 22 9.60 -2.64 2.03
CA TYR A 22 9.94 -1.26 1.68
C TYR A 22 11.40 -0.91 2.01
N GLU A 23 12.27 -1.91 2.11
CA GLU A 23 13.67 -1.73 2.51
C GLU A 23 14.50 -0.94 1.50
N HIS A 24 14.08 -0.95 0.23
CA HIS A 24 14.68 -0.20 -0.86
C HIS A 24 14.46 1.33 -0.78
N LEU A 25 13.59 1.79 0.12
CA LEU A 25 13.35 3.22 0.35
C LEU A 25 14.28 3.77 1.41
N ASP A 26 14.68 5.03 1.23
CA ASP A 26 15.38 5.82 2.26
C ASP A 26 14.56 5.86 3.57
N PRO A 27 15.19 5.90 4.76
CA PRO A 27 14.48 5.89 6.04
C PRO A 27 13.36 6.93 6.16
N MET A 28 13.55 8.16 5.64
CA MET A 28 12.51 9.20 5.71
C MET A 28 11.38 8.94 4.73
N GLN A 29 11.68 8.39 3.55
CA GLN A 29 10.65 7.95 2.60
C GLN A 29 9.84 6.79 3.19
N ARG A 30 10.51 5.79 3.79
CA ARG A 30 9.86 4.65 4.45
C ARG A 30 8.96 5.09 5.60
N LYS A 31 9.43 6.03 6.43
CA LYS A 31 8.62 6.64 7.50
C LYS A 31 7.35 7.28 6.94
N ALA A 32 7.45 8.03 5.84
CA ALA A 32 6.28 8.64 5.20
C ALA A 32 5.34 7.60 4.56
N VAL A 33 5.87 6.51 4.00
CA VAL A 33 5.07 5.41 3.43
C VAL A 33 4.29 4.67 4.52
N LEU A 34 4.95 4.30 5.61
CA LEU A 34 4.38 3.48 6.68
C LEU A 34 3.61 4.28 7.74
N ASN A 35 3.53 5.61 7.60
CA ASN A 35 2.84 6.47 8.54
C ASN A 35 1.34 6.11 8.67
N GLY A 36 0.88 5.86 9.90
CA GLY A 36 -0.51 5.53 10.24
C GLY A 36 -1.44 6.75 10.40
N GLU A 37 -0.91 7.97 10.38
CA GLU A 37 -1.74 9.18 10.48
C GLU A 37 -2.69 9.35 9.29
N ASN A 38 -3.89 9.85 9.57
CA ASN A 38 -4.90 10.16 8.56
C ASN A 38 -4.41 11.25 7.58
N ASN A 39 -3.77 12.28 8.12
CA ASN A 39 -3.26 13.42 7.35
C ASN A 39 -1.73 13.45 7.44
N CYS A 40 -1.06 13.56 6.30
CA CYS A 40 0.40 13.57 6.24
C CYS A 40 0.89 14.54 5.15
N ILE A 41 1.85 15.39 5.49
CA ILE A 41 2.53 16.28 4.55
C ILE A 41 3.97 15.81 4.36
N VAL A 42 4.42 15.74 3.09
CA VAL A 42 5.79 15.38 2.73
C VAL A 42 6.43 16.56 2.00
N ILE A 43 7.39 17.21 2.66
CA ILE A 43 8.13 18.35 2.13
C ILE A 43 9.57 17.91 1.85
N ALA A 44 10.03 18.09 0.62
CA ALA A 44 11.41 17.75 0.23
C ALA A 44 11.86 18.50 -1.03
N CYS A 45 13.17 18.64 -1.19
CA CYS A 45 13.81 19.26 -2.35
C CYS A 45 13.46 18.55 -3.67
N PRO A 46 13.65 19.21 -4.84
CA PRO A 46 13.59 18.55 -6.14
C PRO A 46 14.50 17.29 -6.17
N GLY A 47 14.09 16.25 -6.89
CA GLY A 47 14.86 15.00 -6.98
C GLY A 47 14.80 14.06 -5.76
N ALA A 48 14.30 14.50 -4.60
CA ALA A 48 14.27 13.70 -3.36
C ALA A 48 13.31 12.48 -3.35
N GLY A 49 12.72 12.13 -4.49
CA GLY A 49 11.84 10.96 -4.61
C GLY A 49 10.42 11.12 -4.06
N LYS A 50 9.89 12.34 -3.88
CA LYS A 50 8.51 12.61 -3.41
C LYS A 50 7.45 11.74 -4.11
N THR A 51 7.52 11.66 -5.44
CA THR A 51 6.60 10.85 -6.25
C THR A 51 6.73 9.36 -5.94
N GLN A 52 7.97 8.86 -5.74
CA GLN A 52 8.22 7.48 -5.33
C GLN A 52 7.58 7.21 -3.97
N THR A 53 7.73 8.13 -3.00
CA THR A 53 7.11 8.03 -1.68
C THR A 53 5.58 7.93 -1.78
N ILE A 54 4.93 8.80 -2.56
CA ILE A 54 3.47 8.78 -2.73
C ILE A 54 3.02 7.43 -3.33
N ILE A 55 3.69 6.96 -4.37
CA ILE A 55 3.33 5.71 -5.04
C ILE A 55 3.49 4.51 -4.09
N ASN A 56 4.57 4.45 -3.31
CA ASN A 56 4.79 3.38 -2.35
C ASN A 56 3.82 3.46 -1.16
N ARG A 57 3.41 4.67 -0.75
CA ARG A 57 2.34 4.83 0.26
C ARG A 57 1.03 4.25 -0.25
N VAL A 58 0.68 4.51 -1.50
CA VAL A 58 -0.51 3.92 -2.13
C VAL A 58 -0.38 2.41 -2.25
N ASP A 59 0.80 1.87 -2.60
CA ASP A 59 1.05 0.44 -2.60
C ASP A 59 0.86 -0.18 -1.21
N TYR A 60 1.44 0.41 -0.16
CA TYR A 60 1.31 -0.01 1.23
C TYR A 60 -0.14 -0.08 1.68
N LEU A 61 -0.91 0.99 1.44
CA LEU A 61 -2.33 1.05 1.81
C LEU A 61 -3.16 -0.01 1.07
N CYS A 62 -2.89 -0.25 -0.22
CA CYS A 62 -3.58 -1.26 -1.00
C CYS A 62 -3.17 -2.70 -0.64
N ARG A 63 -1.93 -2.91 -0.21
CA ARG A 63 -1.37 -4.23 0.08
C ARG A 63 -1.70 -4.67 1.49
N PHE A 64 -1.32 -3.86 2.48
CA PHE A 64 -1.43 -4.20 3.90
C PHE A 64 -2.49 -3.38 4.63
N GLY A 65 -2.73 -2.15 4.18
CA GLY A 65 -3.48 -1.18 4.96
C GLY A 65 -2.65 -0.61 6.12
N PRO A 66 -3.22 0.31 6.93
CA PRO A 66 -2.49 1.04 7.96
C PRO A 66 -2.29 0.19 9.24
N ILE A 67 -1.63 -0.98 9.11
CA ILE A 67 -1.43 -1.92 10.22
C ILE A 67 -0.03 -1.87 10.84
N TYR A 68 0.94 -1.24 10.17
CA TYR A 68 2.29 -1.07 10.67
C TYR A 68 2.29 -0.30 12.01
N ASN A 69 3.01 -0.81 13.00
CA ASN A 69 3.13 -0.21 14.34
C ASN A 69 1.75 0.03 15.02
N THR A 70 0.80 -0.89 14.81
CA THR A 70 -0.52 -0.87 15.46
C THR A 70 -0.75 -2.11 16.33
N ASP A 71 -1.85 -2.14 17.08
CA ASP A 71 -2.29 -3.32 17.84
C ASP A 71 -3.04 -4.37 17.02
N TYR A 72 -3.10 -4.22 15.70
CA TYR A 72 -3.76 -5.21 14.83
C TYR A 72 -3.15 -6.62 14.98
N VAL A 73 -4.01 -7.59 15.30
CA VAL A 73 -3.72 -9.03 15.30
C VAL A 73 -4.93 -9.77 14.70
N PRO A 74 -4.73 -10.71 13.75
CA PRO A 74 -5.84 -11.48 13.19
C PRO A 74 -6.41 -12.47 14.21
N ASN A 75 -7.74 -12.60 14.24
CA ASN A 75 -8.43 -13.55 15.13
C ASN A 75 -8.08 -15.01 14.86
N CYS A 76 -7.62 -15.33 13.65
CA CYS A 76 -7.28 -16.69 13.21
C CYS A 76 -5.80 -17.06 13.41
N LEU A 77 -5.04 -16.26 14.17
CA LEU A 77 -3.61 -16.47 14.39
C LEU A 77 -3.33 -17.77 15.15
N LYS A 78 -2.41 -18.58 14.61
CA LYS A 78 -1.92 -19.82 15.22
C LYS A 78 -0.42 -19.75 15.51
N THR A 79 0.07 -20.61 16.39
CA THR A 79 1.50 -20.70 16.70
C THR A 79 2.36 -21.04 15.48
N ASP A 80 1.87 -21.94 14.62
CA ASP A 80 2.58 -22.36 13.39
C ASP A 80 2.72 -21.21 12.39
N ASP A 81 1.79 -20.25 12.40
CA ASP A 81 1.87 -19.06 11.56
C ASP A 81 3.13 -18.24 11.88
N LEU A 82 3.51 -18.15 13.16
CA LEU A 82 4.73 -17.44 13.56
C LEU A 82 6.00 -18.14 13.08
N GLN A 83 6.01 -19.47 13.05
CA GLN A 83 7.15 -20.24 12.53
C GLN A 83 7.33 -19.97 11.03
N ILE A 84 6.23 -19.93 10.29
CA ILE A 84 6.21 -19.59 8.87
C ILE A 84 6.73 -18.16 8.65
N MET A 85 6.24 -17.19 9.43
CA MET A 85 6.68 -15.79 9.34
C MET A 85 8.18 -15.63 9.65
N LYS A 86 8.70 -16.32 10.67
CA LYS A 86 10.14 -16.33 10.98
C LYS A 86 10.97 -16.91 9.85
N LYS A 87 10.53 -18.04 9.28
CA LYS A 87 11.22 -18.68 8.15
C LYS A 87 11.26 -17.75 6.93
N TYR A 88 10.15 -17.08 6.63
CA TYR A 88 10.06 -16.09 5.55
C TYR A 88 11.02 -14.90 5.75
N LEU A 89 11.20 -14.42 6.97
CA LEU A 89 12.14 -13.32 7.24
C LEU A 89 13.59 -13.73 7.03
N ASN A 90 13.95 -14.95 7.44
CA ASN A 90 15.33 -15.45 7.42
C ASN A 90 15.77 -16.03 6.06
N ASP A 91 14.83 -16.35 5.18
CA ASP A 91 15.10 -16.96 3.88
C ASP A 91 14.75 -16.00 2.72
N ASN A 92 15.77 -15.39 2.12
CA ASN A 92 15.59 -14.52 0.95
C ASN A 92 15.20 -15.30 -0.32
N SER A 93 15.30 -16.63 -0.31
CA SER A 93 14.94 -17.54 -1.39
C SER A 93 13.67 -18.33 -1.12
N PHE A 94 12.82 -17.83 -0.20
CA PHE A 94 11.60 -18.50 0.22
C PHE A 94 10.63 -18.70 -0.96
N LYS A 95 10.43 -19.96 -1.38
CA LYS A 95 9.63 -20.34 -2.56
C LYS A 95 8.30 -21.01 -2.23
N ASP A 96 7.97 -21.17 -0.96
CA ASP A 96 6.72 -21.83 -0.55
C ASP A 96 5.53 -20.89 -0.77
N VAL A 97 4.88 -21.05 -1.92
CA VAL A 97 3.73 -20.25 -2.34
C VAL A 97 2.57 -20.34 -1.34
N THR A 98 2.34 -21.51 -0.76
CA THR A 98 1.26 -21.72 0.23
C THR A 98 1.52 -20.92 1.49
N ALA A 99 2.77 -20.95 1.97
CA ALA A 99 3.18 -20.16 3.12
C ALA A 99 3.15 -18.65 2.84
N VAL A 100 3.57 -18.21 1.65
CA VAL A 100 3.46 -16.79 1.24
C VAL A 100 1.99 -16.35 1.24
N ASN A 101 1.09 -17.10 0.61
CA ASN A 101 -0.35 -16.81 0.61
C ASN A 101 -0.93 -16.75 2.03
N LYS A 102 -0.44 -17.62 2.93
CA LYS A 102 -0.85 -17.62 4.33
C LYS A 102 -0.38 -16.35 5.05
N ILE A 103 0.87 -15.92 4.85
CA ILE A 103 1.39 -14.66 5.40
C ILE A 103 0.58 -13.48 4.86
N GLU A 104 0.37 -13.40 3.55
CA GLU A 104 -0.44 -12.36 2.95
C GLU A 104 -1.84 -12.31 3.57
N HIS A 105 -2.51 -13.45 3.73
CA HIS A 105 -3.81 -13.50 4.39
C HIS A 105 -3.79 -12.92 5.81
N LEU A 106 -2.74 -13.18 6.60
CA LEU A 106 -2.60 -12.65 7.97
C LEU A 106 -2.39 -11.12 7.98
N LEU A 107 -1.73 -10.58 6.96
CA LEU A 107 -1.39 -9.17 6.82
C LEU A 107 -2.47 -8.33 6.10
N ASN A 108 -3.40 -8.96 5.37
CA ASN A 108 -4.26 -8.25 4.43
C ASN A 108 -5.64 -7.81 4.98
N SER A 109 -5.96 -8.05 6.26
CA SER A 109 -7.33 -7.82 6.76
C SER A 109 -7.80 -6.36 6.68
N ASN A 110 -6.88 -5.39 6.70
CA ASN A 110 -7.21 -3.97 6.68
C ASN A 110 -6.81 -3.28 5.36
N LYS A 111 -6.57 -4.06 4.29
CA LYS A 111 -6.18 -3.51 2.99
C LYS A 111 -7.24 -2.57 2.44
N ILE A 112 -6.81 -1.47 1.83
CA ILE A 112 -7.70 -0.51 1.20
C ILE A 112 -7.97 -0.96 -0.23
N ASN A 113 -9.25 -1.03 -0.62
CA ASN A 113 -9.61 -1.27 -2.02
C ASN A 113 -9.02 -0.13 -2.87
N PRO A 114 -8.22 -0.41 -3.92
CA PRO A 114 -7.67 0.61 -4.81
C PRO A 114 -8.70 1.63 -5.32
N GLN A 115 -9.95 1.22 -5.53
CA GLN A 115 -11.03 2.09 -5.99
C GLN A 115 -11.43 3.19 -4.98
N ASN A 116 -11.03 3.04 -3.72
CA ASN A 116 -11.24 4.02 -2.66
C ASN A 116 -10.07 5.02 -2.53
N ILE A 117 -9.06 4.94 -3.40
CA ILE A 117 -7.91 5.83 -3.41
C ILE A 117 -7.93 6.71 -4.67
N VAL A 118 -7.73 8.01 -4.46
CA VAL A 118 -7.63 9.02 -5.51
C VAL A 118 -6.26 9.69 -5.42
N VAL A 119 -5.49 9.63 -6.50
CA VAL A 119 -4.19 10.29 -6.63
C VAL A 119 -4.32 11.41 -7.68
N ILE A 120 -4.18 12.65 -7.21
CA ILE A 120 -4.34 13.84 -8.06
C ILE A 120 -2.99 14.52 -8.30
N THR A 121 -2.77 14.97 -9.53
CA THR A 121 -1.63 15.82 -9.91
C THR A 121 -2.04 16.86 -10.96
N PHE A 122 -1.16 17.81 -11.27
CA PHE A 122 -1.48 18.94 -12.15
C PHE A 122 -1.62 18.54 -13.63
N THR A 123 -0.82 17.59 -14.11
CA THR A 123 -0.79 17.24 -15.54
C THR A 123 -1.21 15.80 -15.79
N ARG A 124 -1.87 15.57 -16.94
CA ARG A 124 -2.23 14.21 -17.39
C ARG A 124 -0.99 13.32 -17.56
N ALA A 125 0.11 13.89 -18.08
CA ALA A 125 1.37 13.18 -18.25
C ALA A 125 1.96 12.70 -16.91
N ALA A 126 1.95 13.55 -15.87
CA ALA A 126 2.39 13.15 -14.54
C ALA A 126 1.49 12.06 -13.94
N ALA A 127 0.17 12.18 -14.10
CA ALA A 127 -0.78 11.17 -13.63
C ALA A 127 -0.52 9.81 -14.29
N LEU A 128 -0.33 9.78 -15.60
CA LEU A 128 -0.03 8.56 -16.35
C LEU A 128 1.32 7.96 -15.93
N ASN A 129 2.36 8.78 -15.75
CA ASN A 129 3.65 8.32 -15.25
C ASN A 129 3.53 7.67 -13.86
N MET A 130 2.81 8.31 -12.94
CA MET A 130 2.57 7.77 -11.60
C MET A 130 1.79 6.46 -11.63
N LYS A 131 0.76 6.38 -12.48
CA LYS A 131 -0.03 5.15 -12.67
C LYS A 131 0.83 4.01 -13.17
N ASN A 132 1.65 4.25 -14.20
CA ASN A 132 2.52 3.22 -14.79
C ASN A 132 3.54 2.71 -13.76
N ARG A 133 4.13 3.63 -12.98
CA ARG A 133 5.02 3.27 -11.86
C ARG A 133 4.29 2.44 -10.80
N TYR A 134 3.06 2.79 -10.44
CA TYR A 134 2.27 2.00 -9.50
C TYR A 134 1.99 0.57 -10.03
N ILE A 135 1.60 0.44 -11.30
CA ILE A 135 1.32 -0.87 -11.92
C ILE A 135 2.58 -1.75 -11.96
N SER A 136 3.75 -1.14 -12.20
CA SER A 136 5.03 -1.84 -12.21
C SER A 136 5.44 -2.40 -10.83
N ILE A 137 4.85 -1.89 -9.74
CA ILE A 137 5.06 -2.42 -8.38
C ILE A 137 4.15 -3.66 -8.22
N GLY A 138 4.59 -4.78 -8.79
CA GLY A 138 3.98 -6.09 -8.58
C GLY A 138 2.84 -6.46 -9.54
N ASN A 139 2.89 -6.01 -10.81
CA ASN A 139 1.96 -6.40 -11.87
C ASN A 139 0.48 -6.32 -11.48
N LYS A 140 0.08 -5.17 -10.95
CA LYS A 140 -1.26 -5.01 -10.37
C LYS A 140 -2.34 -4.90 -11.45
N GLU A 141 -3.32 -5.81 -11.41
CA GLU A 141 -4.51 -5.75 -12.26
C GLU A 141 -5.42 -4.56 -11.92
N LYS A 142 -5.49 -4.19 -10.63
CA LYS A 142 -6.33 -3.08 -10.14
C LYS A 142 -5.47 -1.91 -9.70
N SER A 143 -5.80 -0.72 -10.23
CA SER A 143 -5.12 0.53 -9.94
C SER A 143 -6.10 1.56 -9.34
N PRO A 144 -5.66 2.37 -8.36
CA PRO A 144 -6.36 3.56 -7.95
C PRO A 144 -6.64 4.52 -9.11
N PHE A 145 -7.48 5.52 -8.85
CA PHE A 145 -7.59 6.63 -9.77
C PHE A 145 -6.30 7.46 -9.73
N PHE A 146 -5.66 7.64 -10.89
CA PHE A 146 -4.59 8.61 -11.11
C PHE A 146 -5.05 9.60 -12.16
N GLY A 147 -5.09 10.89 -11.82
CA GLY A 147 -5.57 11.91 -12.76
C GLY A 147 -5.32 13.33 -12.30
N THR A 148 -5.92 14.27 -13.03
CA THR A 148 -6.01 15.67 -12.61
C THR A 148 -7.37 15.93 -11.96
N PHE A 149 -7.53 17.09 -11.31
CA PHE A 149 -8.84 17.56 -10.85
C PHE A 149 -9.88 17.54 -11.99
N HIS A 150 -9.51 18.02 -13.17
CA HIS A 150 -10.38 17.99 -14.35
C HIS A 150 -10.85 16.57 -14.70
N SER A 151 -9.95 15.58 -14.72
CA SER A 151 -10.31 14.19 -15.00
C SER A 151 -11.19 13.58 -13.91
N LEU A 152 -10.95 13.94 -12.64
CA LEU A 152 -11.77 13.47 -11.52
C LEU A 152 -13.19 14.03 -11.63
N PHE A 153 -13.33 15.34 -11.82
CA PHE A 153 -14.62 16.01 -11.92
C PHE A 153 -15.40 15.52 -13.14
N TYR A 154 -14.74 15.36 -14.29
CA TYR A 154 -15.37 14.74 -15.47
C TYR A 154 -15.92 13.35 -15.18
N ASN A 155 -15.19 12.49 -14.45
CA ASN A 155 -15.66 11.15 -14.09
C ASN A 155 -16.84 11.18 -13.11
N ILE A 156 -16.82 12.08 -12.13
CA ILE A 156 -17.94 12.28 -11.19
C ILE A 156 -19.18 12.69 -11.99
N LEU A 157 -19.04 13.73 -12.81
CA LEU A 157 -20.09 14.26 -13.66
C LEU A 157 -20.66 13.19 -14.62
N LYS A 158 -19.81 12.42 -15.30
CA LYS A 158 -20.24 11.31 -16.18
C LYS A 158 -20.99 10.21 -15.43
N LYS A 159 -20.66 9.96 -14.17
CA LYS A 159 -21.35 8.95 -13.35
C LYS A 159 -22.74 9.42 -12.90
N HIS A 160 -22.94 10.73 -12.76
CA HIS A 160 -24.17 11.33 -12.24
C HIS A 160 -25.11 11.90 -13.32
N ASN A 161 -24.63 12.16 -14.55
CA ASN A 161 -25.46 12.65 -15.66
C ASN A 161 -25.41 11.72 -16.88
N LYS A 162 -26.58 11.50 -17.50
CA LYS A 162 -26.65 11.07 -18.90
C LYS A 162 -26.46 12.31 -19.76
N GLU A 163 -25.36 12.35 -20.51
CA GLU A 163 -24.91 13.42 -21.40
C GLU A 163 -24.44 14.72 -20.74
N ILE A 164 -23.15 15.00 -20.93
CA ILE A 164 -22.52 16.27 -20.60
C ILE A 164 -21.63 16.64 -21.79
N ASN A 165 -22.08 17.59 -22.58
CA ASN A 165 -21.28 18.22 -23.64
C ASN A 165 -20.49 19.39 -23.04
N ILE A 166 -19.39 19.10 -22.35
CA ILE A 166 -18.46 20.12 -21.81
C ILE A 166 -17.29 20.41 -22.78
N ILE A 167 -17.26 19.77 -23.95
CA ILE A 167 -16.23 20.01 -24.96
C ILE A 167 -16.95 20.16 -26.30
N ASP A 168 -16.91 21.36 -26.90
CA ASP A 168 -17.16 21.50 -28.33
C ASP A 168 -16.04 20.76 -29.09
N PRO A 169 -16.37 20.02 -30.15
CA PRO A 169 -15.51 19.03 -30.81
C PRO A 169 -14.15 19.57 -31.29
#